data_AF-A0A258DW33-F1
#
_entry.id   AF-A0A258DW33-F1
#
_cell.length_a   1.000
_cell.length_b   1.000
_cell.length_c   1.000
_cell.angle_alpha   90.00
_cell.angle_beta   90.00
_cell.angle_gamma   90.00
#
_symmetry.space_group_name_H-M   'P 1'
#
loop_
_entity.id
_entity.type
_entity.pdbx_description
1 polymer ?
#
loop_
_entity_poly.entity_id
_entity_poly.type
_entity_poly.pdbx_seq_one_letter_code
_entity_poly.pdbx_strand_id
1 'polypeptide(L)' 'MGTGLIEIRRAKPQDASAIAGVHDAAWLTAYRGIIPGLELERMVERRGPT' A
#
# COMPACT_ATOMS: atom_id res chain seq x y z
N MET A 1 8.91 -20.63 12.98
CA MET A 1 7.97 -19.50 13.05
C MET A 1 8.22 -18.77 14.36
N GLY A 2 8.56 -17.49 14.32
CA GLY A 2 8.83 -16.69 15.51
C GLY A 2 7.70 -15.69 15.75
N THR A 3 7.30 -15.50 17.00
CA THR A 3 6.38 -14.44 17.41
C THR A 3 7.17 -13.16 17.61
N GLY A 4 7.09 -12.24 16.66
CA GLY A 4 7.58 -10.87 16.83
C GLY A 4 6.63 -10.06 17.71
N LEU A 5 7.17 -9.06 18.41
CA LEU A 5 6.35 -8.06 19.10
C LEU A 5 5.69 -7.16 18.05
N ILE A 6 4.38 -6.98 18.13
CA ILE A 6 3.61 -6.09 17.24
C ILE A 6 3.05 -4.95 18.09
N GLU A 7 3.32 -3.72 17.70
CA GLU A 7 2.83 -2.51 18.36
C GLU A 7 2.09 -1.60 17.39
N ILE A 8 1.10 -0.86 17.89
CA ILE A 8 0.35 0.14 17.13
C ILE A 8 0.63 1.51 17.73
N ARG A 9 0.96 2.48 16.87
CA ARG A 9 1.19 3.88 17.23
C ARG A 9 0.57 4.82 16.22
N ARG A 10 0.44 6.10 16.59
CA ARG A 10 0.10 7.15 15.61
C ARG A 10 1.20 7.28 14.56
N ALA A 11 0.77 7.52 13.31
CA ALA A 11 1.67 7.80 12.21
C ALA A 11 2.37 9.16 12.40
N LYS A 12 3.59 9.26 11.87
CA LYS A 12 4.41 10.46 11.78
C LYS A 12 4.68 10.77 10.31
N PRO A 13 5.09 12.00 9.95
CA PRO A 13 5.37 12.35 8.55
C PRO A 13 6.37 11.42 7.85
N GLN A 14 7.34 10.86 8.57
CA GLN A 14 8.33 9.93 8.02
C GLN A 14 7.71 8.59 7.59
N ASP A 15 6.54 8.23 8.12
CA ASP A 15 5.86 6.99 7.77
C ASP A 15 5.14 7.07 6.42
N ALA A 16 5.02 8.27 5.83
CA ALA A 16 4.19 8.51 4.64
C ALA A 16 4.56 7.58 3.46
N SER A 17 5.85 7.42 3.18
CA SER A 17 6.32 6.55 2.09
C SER A 17 6.01 5.07 2.37
N ALA A 18 6.22 4.61 3.61
CA ALA A 18 5.92 3.23 4.00
C ALA A 18 4.42 2.94 3.94
N ILE A 19 3.58 3.88 4.39
CA ILE A 19 2.12 3.78 4.33
C ILE A 19 1.66 3.74 2.87
N ALA A 20 2.16 4.63 2.01
CA ALA A 20 1.85 4.63 0.58
C ALA A 20 2.16 3.27 -0.06
N GLY A 21 3.36 2.72 0.18
CA GLY A 21 3.73 1.41 -0.36
C GLY A 21 2.82 0.26 0.11
N VAL A 22 2.37 0.27 1.37
CA VAL A 22 1.40 -0.72 1.88
C VAL A 22 0.04 -0.55 1.18
N HIS A 23 -0.41 0.68 0.94
CA HIS A 23 -1.66 0.93 0.21
C HIS A 23 -1.59 0.46 -1.24
N ASP A 24 -0.48 0.70 -1.94
CA ASP A 24 -0.28 0.27 -3.32
C ASP A 24 -0.36 -1.26 -3.43
N ALA A 25 0.36 -1.97 -2.56
CA ALA A 25 0.35 -3.43 -2.49
C ALA A 25 -1.05 -3.98 -2.14
N ALA A 26 -1.74 -3.35 -1.18
CA ALA A 26 -3.09 -3.74 -0.80
C ALA A 26 -4.09 -3.58 -1.96
N TRP A 27 -3.98 -2.49 -2.72
CA TRP A 27 -4.85 -2.21 -3.87
C TRP A 27 -4.62 -3.20 -5.00
N LEU A 28 -3.37 -3.44 -5.37
CA LEU A 28 -3.04 -4.44 -6.38
C LEU A 28 -3.57 -5.82 -5.97
N THR A 29 -3.43 -6.19 -4.71
CA THR A 29 -3.89 -7.50 -4.22
C THR A 29 -5.43 -7.60 -4.19
N ALA A 30 -6.11 -6.58 -3.67
CA ALA A 30 -7.56 -6.62 -3.48
C ALA A 30 -8.36 -6.52 -4.78
N TYR A 31 -7.85 -5.79 -5.77
CA TYR A 31 -8.58 -5.49 -7.01
C TYR A 31 -8.09 -6.25 -8.24
N ARG A 32 -7.05 -7.09 -8.10
CA ARG A 32 -6.59 -7.95 -9.20
C ARG A 32 -7.73 -8.86 -9.68
N GLY A 33 -7.97 -8.85 -10.98
CA GLY A 33 -9.04 -9.64 -11.60
C GLY A 33 -10.43 -9.02 -11.48
N ILE A 34 -10.58 -7.89 -10.79
CA ILE A 34 -11.80 -7.07 -10.76
C ILE A 34 -11.64 -5.87 -11.69
N ILE A 35 -10.52 -5.15 -11.56
CA ILE A 35 -10.16 -4.02 -12.42
C ILE A 35 -9.17 -4.50 -13.50
N PRO A 36 -9.30 -4.05 -14.76
CA PRO A 36 -8.28 -4.30 -15.77
C PRO A 36 -6.89 -3.89 -15.28
N GLY A 37 -5.87 -4.72 -15.54
CA GLY A 37 -4.54 -4.55 -14.94
C GLY A 37 -3.92 -3.18 -15.19
N LEU A 38 -4.01 -2.68 -16.44
CA LEU A 38 -3.45 -1.38 -16.82
C LEU A 38 -4.14 -0.21 -16.11
N GLU A 39 -5.47 -0.23 -16.01
CA GLU A 39 -6.24 0.77 -15.26
C GLU A 39 -5.88 0.74 -13.77
N LEU A 40 -5.75 -0.45 -13.20
CA LEU A 40 -5.38 -0.63 -11.80
C LEU A 40 -3.98 -0.08 -11.50
N GLU A 41 -3.00 -0.40 -12.34
CA GLU A 41 -1.62 0.13 -12.23
C GLU A 41 -1.60 1.65 -12.30
N ARG A 42 -2.29 2.24 -13.29
CA ARG A 42 -2.43 3.71 -13.40
C ARG A 42 -3.10 4.33 -12.18
N MET A 43 -4.09 3.67 -11.59
CA MET A 43 -4.77 4.15 -10.38
C MET A 43 -3.84 4.16 -9.17
N VAL A 44 -2.95 3.18 -9.07
CA VAL A 44 -1.94 3.07 -8.00
C VAL A 44 -0.82 4.09 -8.20
N GLU A 45 -0.26 4.21 -9.40
CA GLU A 45 0.80 5.18 -9.73
C GLU A 45 0.43 6.64 -9.40
N ARG A 46 -0.86 6.99 -9.49
CA ARG A 46 -1.35 8.36 -9.20
C ARG A 46 -1.42 8.70 -7.70
N ARG A 47 -1.14 7.77 -6.78
CA ARG A 47 -1.47 7.91 -5.34
C ARG A 47 -0.27 8.11 -4.42
N GLY A 48 0.97 8.01 -4.91
CA GLY A 48 2.19 8.16 -4.10
C GLY A 48 3.10 9.28 -4.61
N PRO A 49 3.87 9.95 -3.72
CA PRO A 49 4.70 11.08 -4.10
C PRO A 49 5.96 10.62 -4.87
N THR A 50 6.30 11.36 -5.92
CA THR A 50 7.62 11.33 -6.59
C THR A 50 8.73 11.80 -5.66
#